data_AF-M1AC38-F1
#
_entry.id   AF-M1AC38-F1
#
_cell.length_a   1.000
_cell.length_b   1.000
_cell.length_c   1.000
_cell.angle_alpha   90.00
_cell.angle_beta   90.00
_cell.angle_gamma   90.00
#
_symmetry.space_group_name_H-M   'P 1'
#
loop_
_entity.id
_entity.type
_entity.pdbx_description
1 polymer ?
#
loop_
_entity_poly.entity_id
_entity_poly.type
_entity_poly.pdbx_seq_one_letter_code
_entity_poly.pdbx_strand_id
1 'polypeptide(L)'
;MLDWVKKIHLEKKLDLLVSKDLKDKYDRIELEEMVQVALICTQYHPSHRPKISEVVRMLEGDGLAEKWEASQRAESTRCRANEFSSSERYSDLTDDSSLLVQAMELSGPR
;
A
#
# COMPACT_ATOMS: atom_id res chain seq x y z
N MET A 1 12.30 4.04 -1.52
CA MET A 1 12.75 3.11 -0.46
C MET A 1 11.95 1.81 -0.48
N LEU A 2 10.61 1.85 -0.47
CA LEU A 2 9.76 0.65 -0.58
C LEU A 2 9.94 -0.11 -1.90
N ASP A 3 10.20 0.57 -3.01
CA ASP A 3 10.44 -0.09 -4.31
C ASP A 3 11.66 -1.00 -4.30
N TRP A 4 12.69 -0.63 -3.53
CA TRP A 4 13.88 -1.46 -3.34
C TRP A 4 13.56 -2.71 -2.52
N VAL A 5 12.75 -2.58 -1.46
CA VAL A 5 12.28 -3.72 -0.66
C VAL A 5 11.42 -4.66 -1.52
N LYS A 6 10.47 -4.12 -2.30
CA LYS A 6 9.65 -4.90 -3.25
C LYS A 6 10.53 -5.67 -4.24
N LYS A 7 11.56 -5.02 -4.79
CA LYS A 7 12.53 -5.66 -5.70
C LYS A 7 13.28 -6.79 -5.02
N ILE A 8 13.81 -6.58 -3.80
CA ILE A 8 14.53 -7.62 -3.05
C ILE A 8 13.62 -8.82 -2.75
N HIS A 9 12.39 -8.57 -2.32
CA HIS A 9 11.41 -9.61 -2.06
C HIS A 9 11.11 -10.43 -3.33
N LEU A 10 10.92 -9.77 -4.48
CA LEU A 10 10.71 -10.45 -5.77
C LEU A 10 11.92 -11.29 -6.20
N GLU A 11 13.13 -10.78 -6.00
CA GLU A 11 14.38 -11.51 -6.29
C GLU A 11 14.71 -12.59 -5.26
N LYS A 12 13.90 -12.75 -4.20
CA LYS A 12 14.13 -13.68 -3.08
C LYS A 12 15.49 -13.47 -2.38
N LYS A 13 16.01 -12.24 -2.37
CA LYS A 13 17.28 -11.87 -1.72
C LYS A 13 17.07 -11.25 -0.33
N LEU A 14 16.16 -11.82 0.46
CA LEU A 14 15.71 -11.24 1.73
C LEU A 14 16.83 -11.02 2.75
N ASP A 15 17.92 -11.78 2.66
CA ASP A 15 19.11 -11.62 3.52
C ASP A 15 19.71 -10.20 3.46
N LEU A 16 19.49 -9.46 2.36
CA LEU A 16 19.92 -8.07 2.22
C LEU A 16 19.11 -7.07 3.07
N LEU A 17 17.94 -7.48 3.58
CA LEU A 17 17.08 -6.67 4.44
C LEU A 17 17.37 -6.88 5.93
N VAL A 18 18.15 -7.92 6.27
CA VAL A 18 18.38 -8.32 7.66
C VAL A 18 19.45 -7.44 8.29
N SER A 19 19.22 -7.02 9.53
CA SER A 19 20.25 -6.31 10.31
C SER A 19 21.47 -7.20 10.54
N LYS A 20 22.67 -6.63 10.41
CA LYS A 20 23.94 -7.34 10.65
C LYS A 20 24.03 -7.94 12.06
N ASP A 21 23.31 -7.37 13.02
CA ASP A 21 23.32 -7.81 14.42
C ASP A 21 22.54 -9.11 14.65
N LEU A 22 21.61 -9.45 13.76
CA LEU A 22 20.84 -10.70 13.82
C LEU A 22 21.71 -11.91 13.43
N LYS A 23 22.81 -11.71 12.69
CA LYS A 23 23.68 -12.79 12.16
C LYS A 23 22.80 -13.87 11.51
N ASP A 24 22.92 -15.13 11.94
CA ASP A 24 22.12 -16.27 11.45
C ASP A 24 20.99 -16.66 12.41
N LYS A 25 20.59 -15.77 13.33
CA LYS A 25 19.56 -16.03 14.36
C LYS A 25 18.16 -15.62 13.90
N TYR A 26 17.77 -16.00 12.70
CA TYR A 26 16.44 -15.77 12.18
C TYR A 26 16.01 -16.94 11.30
N ASP A 27 14.72 -17.24 11.30
CA ASP A 27 14.14 -18.16 10.34
C ASP A 27 13.82 -17.42 9.04
N ARG A 28 14.09 -18.07 7.91
CA ARG A 28 13.90 -17.46 6.58
C ARG A 28 12.43 -17.31 6.22
N ILE A 29 11.56 -18.18 6.71
CA ILE A 29 10.12 -18.14 6.48
C ILE A 29 9.54 -16.99 7.30
N GLU A 30 9.87 -16.92 8.60
CA GLU A 30 9.43 -15.81 9.46
C GLU A 30 9.90 -14.45 8.91
N LEU A 31 11.11 -14.36 8.37
CA LEU A 31 11.60 -13.15 7.72
C LEU A 31 10.75 -12.77 6.48
N GLU A 32 10.41 -13.74 5.63
CA GLU A 32 9.57 -13.49 4.47
C GLU A 32 8.18 -13.00 4.88
N GLU A 33 7.55 -13.66 5.84
CA GLU A 33 6.25 -13.28 6.38
C GLU A 33 6.27 -11.88 7.00
N MET A 34 7.31 -11.54 7.77
CA MET A 34 7.49 -10.20 8.32
C MET A 34 7.64 -9.13 7.23
N VAL A 35 8.36 -9.42 6.15
CA VAL A 35 8.49 -8.50 5.01
C VAL A 35 7.14 -8.32 4.32
N GLN A 36 6.36 -9.39 4.15
CA GLN A 36 5.02 -9.31 3.58
C GLN A 36 4.08 -8.44 4.44
N VAL A 37 4.04 -8.67 5.76
CA VAL A 37 3.27 -7.85 6.70
C VAL A 37 3.68 -6.39 6.60
N ALA A 38 4.99 -6.09 6.60
CA ALA A 38 5.50 -4.73 6.49
C ALA A 38 5.10 -4.05 5.17
N LEU A 39 5.15 -4.78 4.05
CA LEU A 39 4.74 -4.28 2.74
C LEU A 39 3.23 -3.99 2.66
N ILE A 40 2.39 -4.82 3.29
CA ILE A 40 0.94 -4.56 3.39
C ILE A 40 0.68 -3.32 4.27
N CYS A 41 1.38 -3.19 5.41
CA CYS A 41 1.23 -2.04 6.32
C CYS A 41 1.65 -0.70 5.71
N THR A 42 2.58 -0.72 4.75
CA THR A 42 3.17 0.47 4.13
C THR A 42 2.56 0.82 2.78
N GLN A 43 1.40 0.25 2.44
CA GLN A 43 0.67 0.59 1.23
C GLN A 43 0.42 2.09 1.09
N TYR A 44 0.57 2.60 -0.13
CA TYR A 44 0.48 4.03 -0.42
C TYR A 44 -0.86 4.62 0.04
N HIS A 45 -1.97 3.97 -0.30
CA HIS A 45 -3.31 4.44 0.12
C HIS A 45 -3.64 3.95 1.53
N PRO A 46 -4.00 4.86 2.45
CA PRO A 46 -4.34 4.51 3.83
C PRO A 46 -5.48 3.50 3.95
N SER A 47 -6.44 3.52 3.03
CA SER A 47 -7.62 2.64 3.04
C SER A 47 -7.30 1.16 2.82
N HIS A 48 -6.13 0.82 2.29
CA HIS A 48 -5.72 -0.57 2.11
C HIS A 48 -4.85 -1.09 3.26
N ARG A 49 -4.29 -0.19 4.08
CA ARG A 49 -3.47 -0.59 5.22
C ARG A 49 -4.34 -1.35 6.22
N PRO A 50 -3.86 -2.48 6.76
CA PRO A 50 -4.60 -3.29 7.71
C PRO A 50 -4.82 -2.55 9.03
N LYS A 51 -5.89 -2.91 9.75
CA LYS A 51 -6.05 -2.50 11.14
C LYS A 51 -5.00 -3.21 12.01
N ILE A 52 -4.62 -2.60 13.14
CA ILE A 52 -3.63 -3.21 14.03
C ILE A 52 -4.02 -4.61 14.51
N SER A 53 -5.33 -4.85 14.72
CA SER A 53 -5.85 -6.17 15.07
C SER A 53 -5.64 -7.22 13.98
N GLU A 54 -5.70 -6.81 12.71
CA GLU A 54 -5.41 -7.71 11.58
C GLU A 54 -3.91 -7.98 11.48
N VAL A 55 -3.07 -6.97 11.76
CA VAL A 55 -1.61 -7.14 11.84
C VAL A 55 -1.23 -8.16 12.91
N VAL A 56 -1.78 -8.02 14.12
CA VAL A 56 -1.54 -8.97 15.22
C VAL A 56 -1.95 -10.38 14.80
N ARG A 57 -3.14 -10.54 14.21
CA ARG A 57 -3.62 -11.85 13.76
C ARG A 57 -2.72 -12.49 12.69
N MET A 58 -2.21 -11.70 11.75
CA MET A 58 -1.23 -12.17 10.76
C MET A 58 0.07 -12.62 11.42
N LEU A 59 0.55 -11.88 12.42
CA LEU A 59 1.77 -12.22 13.18
C LEU A 59 1.58 -13.44 14.10
N GLU A 60 0.34 -13.74 14.50
CA GLU A 60 -0.04 -14.97 15.21
C GLU A 60 -0.18 -16.18 14.27
N GLY A 61 -0.01 -15.99 12.95
CA GLY A 61 -0.02 -17.04 11.94
C GLY A 61 -1.36 -17.21 11.20
N ASP A 62 -2.29 -16.26 11.31
CA ASP A 62 -3.61 -16.35 10.69
C ASP A 62 -3.91 -15.21 9.68
N GLY A 63 -4.24 -15.60 8.44
CA GLY A 63 -4.80 -14.72 7.43
C GLY A 63 -3.81 -13.90 6.59
N LEU A 64 -2.49 -14.14 6.71
CA LEU A 64 -1.47 -13.40 5.96
C LEU A 64 -1.53 -13.70 4.46
N ALA A 65 -1.64 -14.98 4.08
CA ALA A 65 -1.62 -15.39 2.67
C ALA A 65 -2.76 -14.75 1.88
N GLU A 66 -3.99 -14.77 2.42
CA GLU A 66 -5.17 -14.19 1.78
C GLU A 66 -5.05 -12.67 1.66
N LYS A 67 -4.55 -12.00 2.71
CA LYS A 67 -4.34 -10.55 2.73
C LYS A 67 -3.24 -10.11 1.75
N TRP A 68 -2.17 -10.90 1.64
CA TRP A 68 -1.09 -10.66 0.70
C TRP A 68 -1.58 -10.73 -0.75
N GLU A 69 -2.32 -11.78 -1.10
CA GLU A 69 -2.91 -11.95 -2.45
C GLU A 69 -3.90 -10.82 -2.78
N ALA A 70 -4.74 -10.42 -1.84
CA ALA A 70 -5.66 -9.29 -2.02
C ALA A 70 -4.90 -7.97 -2.29
N SER A 71 -3.80 -7.74 -1.57
CA SER A 71 -2.94 -6.56 -1.69
C SER A 71 -2.28 -6.45 -3.06
N GLN A 72 -1.75 -7.57 -3.58
CA GLN A 72 -1.10 -7.62 -4.90
C GLN A 72 -2.10 -7.37 -6.05
N ARG A 73 -3.34 -7.86 -5.90
CA ARG A 73 -4.42 -7.61 -6.87
C ARG A 73 -4.84 -6.14 -6.92
N ALA A 74 -4.90 -5.48 -5.76
CA ALA A 74 -5.21 -4.05 -5.68
C ALA A 74 -4.11 -3.18 -6.32
N GLU A 75 -2.85 -3.53 -6.12
CA GLU A 75 -1.71 -2.78 -6.67
C GLU A 75 -1.56 -2.96 -8.19
N SER A 76 -1.74 -4.18 -8.71
CA SER A 76 -1.69 -4.44 -10.16
C SER A 76 -2.82 -3.74 -10.93
N THR A 77 -4.01 -3.63 -10.33
CA THR A 77 -5.13 -2.86 -10.90
C THR A 77 -4.78 -1.37 -11.04
N ARG A 78 -3.97 -0.82 -10.12
CA ARG A 78 -3.50 0.56 -10.20
C ARG A 78 -2.48 0.80 -11.31
N CYS A 79 -1.55 -0.11 -11.54
CA CYS A 79 -0.57 0.05 -12.63
C CYS A 79 -1.28 0.29 -13.97
N ARG A 80 -2.37 -0.44 -14.22
CA ARG A 80 -3.20 -0.27 -15.42
C ARG A 80 -4.00 1.03 -15.45
N ALA A 81 -4.53 1.47 -14.31
CA ALA A 81 -5.29 2.72 -14.23
C ALA A 81 -4.36 3.95 -14.33
N ASN A 82 -3.13 3.87 -13.83
CA ASN A 82 -2.15 4.95 -13.87
C ASN A 82 -1.54 5.14 -15.26
N GLU A 83 -1.42 4.08 -16.08
CA GLU A 83 -1.00 4.19 -17.48
C GLU A 83 -2.03 4.94 -18.36
N PHE A 84 -3.32 4.87 -18.03
CA PHE A 84 -4.35 5.68 -18.68
C PHE A 84 -4.40 7.12 -18.15
N SER A 85 -3.99 7.37 -16.90
CA SER A 85 -4.08 8.70 -16.28
C SER A 85 -2.95 9.66 -16.68
N SER A 86 -1.85 9.17 -17.25
CA SER A 86 -0.76 10.04 -17.75
C SER A 86 -1.04 10.66 -19.13
N SER A 87 -2.12 10.26 -19.83
CA SER A 87 -2.39 10.68 -21.21
C SER A 87 -3.49 11.74 -21.39
N GLU A 88 -4.17 12.20 -20.32
CA GLU A 88 -5.33 13.11 -20.48
C GLU A 88 -5.34 14.29 -19.50
N ARG A 89 -4.29 15.11 -19.48
CA ARG A 89 -4.38 16.47 -18.91
C ARG A 89 -3.98 17.58 -19.87
N TYR A 90 -4.37 17.43 -21.14
CA TYR A 90 -4.48 18.55 -22.08
C TYR A 90 -5.64 18.28 -23.04
N SER A 91 -6.87 18.39 -22.55
CA SER A 91 -8.03 18.57 -23.43
C SER A 91 -8.90 19.67 -22.83
N ASP A 92 -8.79 20.80 -23.50
CA ASP A 92 -9.55 22.02 -23.40
C ASP A 92 -11.07 21.77 -23.54
N LEU A 93 -11.85 22.46 -22.71
CA LEU A 93 -13.26 22.86 -22.87
C LEU A 93 -14.26 21.85 -23.48
N THR A 94 -15.20 21.35 -22.66
CA THR A 94 -16.65 21.61 -22.84
C THR A 94 -17.47 21.27 -21.58
N ASP A 95 -18.27 22.27 -21.22
CA ASP A 95 -19.57 22.33 -20.56
C ASP A 95 -20.25 21.05 -20.01
N ASP A 96 -20.84 21.25 -18.84
CA ASP A 96 -21.88 20.43 -18.17
C ASP A 96 -21.43 19.29 -17.22
N SER A 97 -21.09 19.66 -15.98
CA SER A 97 -21.53 18.91 -14.79
C SER A 97 -21.45 19.79 -13.54
N SER A 98 -22.59 20.42 -13.25
CA SER A 98 -22.83 21.21 -12.06
C SER A 98 -22.96 20.32 -10.83
N LEU A 99 -21.96 20.32 -9.95
CA LEU A 99 -22.13 20.13 -8.49
C LEU A 99 -20.92 20.75 -7.78
N LEU A 100 -20.82 22.08 -7.87
CA LEU A 100 -19.91 22.88 -7.06
C LEU A 100 -20.54 22.99 -5.66
N VAL A 101 -20.00 22.21 -4.72
CA VAL A 101 -20.38 22.23 -3.30
C VAL A 101 -20.26 23.67 -2.79
N GLN A 102 -21.39 24.30 -2.47
CA GLN A 102 -21.43 25.63 -1.87
C GLN A 102 -20.82 25.57 -0.45
N ALA A 103 -19.85 26.43 -0.18
CA ALA A 103 -19.31 26.63 1.16
C ALA A 103 -20.41 27.22 2.07
N MET A 104 -20.59 26.61 3.25
CA MET A 104 -21.49 27.12 4.29
C MET A 104 -20.79 28.25 5.06
N GLU A 105 -21.21 29.49 4.81
CA GLU A 105 -20.86 30.66 5.61
C GLU A 105 -21.41 30.51 7.04
N LEU A 106 -20.53 30.53 8.05
CA LEU A 106 -20.92 30.48 9.46
C LEU A 106 -21.05 31.91 10.02
N SER A 107 -22.31 32.33 10.22
CA SER A 107 -22.86 33.31 11.19
C SER A 107 -22.09 34.62 11.47
N GLY A 108 -22.70 35.76 11.10
CA GLY A 108 -22.47 37.06 11.79
C GLY A 108 -23.29 37.20 13.08
N PRO A 109 -23.56 38.41 13.62
CA PRO A 109 -22.72 39.60 13.78
C PRO A 109 -22.44 39.92 15.28
N ARG A 110 -21.63 40.94 15.57
CA ARG A 110 -21.69 41.72 16.83
C ARG A 110 -21.70 43.20 16.52
#